data_AF-K0W6C6-F1
#
_entry.id   AF-K0W6C6-F1
#
_cell.length_a   1.000
_cell.length_b   1.000
_cell.length_c   1.000
_cell.angle_alpha   90.00
_cell.angle_beta   90.00
_cell.angle_gamma   90.00
#
_symmetry.space_group_name_H-M   'P 1'
#
loop_
_entity.id
_entity.type
_entity.pdbx_description
1 polymer ?
#
loop_
_entity_poly.entity_id
_entity_poly.type
_entity_poly.pdbx_seq_one_letter_code
_entity_poly.pdbx_strand_id
1 'polypeptide(L)'
;MTEALTTDAAPVVPDWEGRQRIAADRLDELRRERGVAKLEGKAFDSRQIVEAEADLDAIAAAQVEAERRRREEQEATARARRVELRAHIIEVLDARSKAITEAELAVYKLASALEQLLATSKDVSRTMQALGLNAPMSMDENGVKLRASLRMAAILGPVCGSSFGRISFPVARGPHLADGTSLLDSWHDSDALKIASDISKVITPENNHE
;
A
#
# COMPACT_ATOMS: atom_id res chain seq x y z
N MET A 1 -9.10 -21.51 -19.47
CA MET A 1 -8.29 -22.75 -19.47
C MET A 1 -7.44 -22.72 -18.21
N THR A 2 -7.65 -23.75 -17.38
CA THR A 2 -6.82 -24.24 -16.27
C THR A 2 -6.41 -23.25 -15.17
N GLU A 3 -7.30 -23.12 -14.19
CA GLU A 3 -6.92 -22.82 -12.80
C GLU A 3 -6.02 -23.96 -12.29
N ALA A 4 -4.77 -23.63 -11.98
CA ALA A 4 -3.87 -24.54 -11.28
C ALA A 4 -4.20 -24.46 -9.77
N LEU A 5 -5.10 -25.35 -9.32
CA LEU A 5 -5.21 -25.72 -7.92
C LEU A 5 -3.95 -26.51 -7.54
N THR A 6 -2.87 -25.80 -7.17
CA THR A 6 -1.79 -26.40 -6.40
C THR A 6 -2.31 -26.56 -4.98
N THR A 7 -2.98 -27.69 -4.73
CA THR A 7 -3.22 -28.19 -3.38
C THR A 7 -1.85 -28.52 -2.79
N ASP A 8 -1.26 -27.54 -2.12
CA ASP A 8 -0.06 -27.72 -1.32
C ASP A 8 -0.43 -28.67 -0.19
N ALA A 9 -0.22 -29.97 -0.45
CA ALA A 9 -0.50 -31.03 0.49
C ALA A 9 0.44 -30.81 1.67
N ALA A 10 -0.10 -30.25 2.76
CA ALA A 10 0.63 -30.06 4.00
C ALA A 10 1.39 -31.36 4.32
N PRO A 11 2.69 -31.29 4.65
CA PRO A 11 3.49 -32.49 4.88
C PRO A 11 2.80 -33.31 5.95
N VAL A 12 2.43 -34.55 5.60
CA VAL A 12 1.80 -35.51 6.52
C VAL A 12 2.78 -35.71 7.66
N VAL A 13 2.50 -35.07 8.79
CA VAL A 13 3.29 -35.24 10.01
C VAL A 13 3.12 -36.70 10.42
N PRO A 14 4.19 -37.50 10.51
CA PRO A 14 4.08 -38.87 10.97
C PRO A 14 3.48 -38.90 12.38
N ASP A 15 2.53 -39.80 12.61
CA ASP A 15 1.94 -40.04 13.94
C ASP A 15 2.96 -40.75 14.84
N TRP A 16 3.91 -39.96 15.38
CA TRP A 16 4.98 -40.45 16.24
C TRP A 16 4.42 -40.98 17.56
N GLU A 17 3.42 -40.31 18.15
CA GLU A 17 2.77 -40.73 19.40
C GLU A 17 2.05 -42.06 19.24
N GLY A 18 1.29 -42.25 18.15
CA GLY A 18 0.63 -43.52 17.85
C GLY A 18 1.64 -44.65 17.62
N ARG A 19 2.73 -44.38 16.89
CA ARG A 19 3.82 -45.34 16.67
C ARG A 19 4.54 -45.73 17.95
N GLN A 20 4.87 -44.75 18.80
CA GLN A 20 5.53 -44.99 20.08
C GLN A 20 4.62 -45.78 21.02
N ARG A 21 3.32 -45.47 21.05
CA ARG A 21 2.33 -46.21 21.85
C ARG A 21 2.22 -47.67 21.40
N ILE A 22 2.09 -47.92 20.10
CA ILE A 22 2.00 -49.28 19.55
C ILE A 22 3.27 -50.10 19.88
N ALA A 23 4.46 -49.50 19.74
CA ALA A 23 5.72 -50.16 20.07
C ALA A 23 5.86 -50.43 21.59
N ALA A 24 5.40 -49.50 22.44
CA ALA A 24 5.39 -49.67 23.89
C ALA A 24 4.41 -50.76 24.34
N ASP A 25 3.19 -50.78 23.78
CA ASP A 25 2.18 -51.81 24.05
C ASP A 25 2.71 -53.20 23.67
N ARG A 26 3.42 -53.31 22.54
CA ARG A 26 4.06 -54.55 22.08
C ARG A 26 5.17 -55.01 23.02
N LEU A 27 6.01 -54.10 23.51
CA LEU A 27 7.05 -54.41 24.48
C LEU A 27 6.47 -54.91 25.80
N ASP A 28 5.39 -54.29 26.28
CA ASP A 28 4.69 -54.70 27.50
C ASP A 28 4.03 -56.07 27.35
N GLU A 29 3.46 -56.37 26.18
CA GLU A 29 2.94 -57.69 25.84
C GLU A 29 4.04 -58.76 25.89
N LEU A 30 5.17 -58.53 25.22
CA LEU A 30 6.32 -59.45 25.22
C LEU A 30 6.89 -59.66 26.64
N ARG A 31 6.89 -58.62 27.49
CA ARG A 31 7.30 -58.73 28.89
C ARG A 31 6.35 -59.61 29.71
N ARG A 32 5.04 -59.53 29.47
CA ARG A 32 4.03 -60.40 30.11
C ARG A 32 4.17 -61.85 29.64
N GLU A 33 4.33 -62.07 28.34
CA GLU A 33 4.54 -63.40 27.74
C GLU A 33 5.78 -64.10 28.32
N ARG A 34 6.89 -63.36 28.48
CA ARG A 34 8.09 -63.87 29.17
C ARG A 34 7.80 -64.30 30.60
N GLY A 35 6.99 -63.53 31.33
CA GLY A 35 6.57 -63.84 32.69
C GLY A 35 5.76 -65.15 32.77
N VAL A 36 4.81 -65.33 31.86
CA VAL A 36 3.99 -66.55 31.75
C VAL A 36 4.87 -67.75 31.37
N ALA A 37 5.71 -67.63 30.34
CA ALA A 37 6.60 -68.70 29.90
C ALA A 37 7.53 -69.20 31.02
N LYS A 38 8.04 -68.27 31.84
CA LYS A 38 8.87 -68.61 33.02
C LYS A 38 8.10 -69.40 34.08
N LEU A 39 6.83 -69.09 34.32
CA LEU A 39 5.98 -69.83 35.27
C LEU A 39 5.60 -71.21 34.74
N GLU A 40 5.40 -71.35 33.43
CA GLU A 40 5.02 -72.61 32.77
C GLU A 40 6.22 -73.49 32.41
N GLY A 41 7.46 -73.04 32.66
CA GLY A 41 8.68 -73.76 32.31
C GLY A 41 8.95 -73.86 30.80
N LYS A 42 8.32 -73.01 29.98
CA LYS A 42 8.50 -72.95 28.52
C LYS A 42 9.66 -72.01 28.15
N ALA A 43 10.31 -72.28 27.02
CA ALA A 43 11.35 -71.39 26.49
C ALA A 43 10.72 -70.12 25.90
N PHE A 44 11.32 -68.96 26.18
CA PHE A 44 10.94 -67.65 25.62
C PHE A 44 12.16 -67.02 24.94
N ASP A 45 11.98 -66.47 23.73
CA ASP A 45 13.05 -65.79 23.02
C ASP A 45 13.21 -64.35 23.51
N SER A 46 14.22 -64.12 24.33
CA SER A 46 14.51 -62.78 24.88
C SER A 46 14.97 -61.79 23.82
N ARG A 47 15.34 -62.23 22.61
CA ARG A 47 15.72 -61.35 21.49
C ARG A 47 14.57 -60.47 21.04
N GLN A 48 13.32 -60.95 21.14
CA GLN A 48 12.14 -60.17 20.74
C GLN A 48 11.94 -58.92 21.61
N ILE A 49 12.29 -58.98 22.90
CA ILE A 49 12.25 -57.81 23.80
C ILE A 49 13.34 -56.81 23.42
N VAL A 50 14.54 -57.28 23.11
CA VAL A 50 15.67 -56.44 22.71
C VAL A 50 15.37 -55.73 21.38
N GLU A 51 14.76 -56.43 20.42
CA GLU A 51 14.31 -55.86 19.15
C GLU A 51 13.24 -54.78 19.38
N ALA A 52 12.23 -55.04 20.22
CA ALA A 52 11.19 -54.06 20.53
C ALA A 52 11.72 -52.81 21.28
N GLU A 53 12.71 -52.97 22.16
CA GLU A 53 13.41 -51.85 22.81
C GLU A 53 14.23 -51.04 21.78
N ALA A 54 14.92 -51.72 20.87
CA ALA A 54 15.65 -51.06 19.78
C ALA A 54 14.72 -50.31 18.81
N ASP A 55 13.52 -50.84 18.54
CA ASP A 55 12.51 -50.17 17.73
C ASP A 55 11.99 -48.89 18.40
N LEU A 56 11.77 -48.91 19.72
CA LEU A 56 11.40 -47.70 20.47
C LEU A 56 12.48 -46.62 20.42
N ASP A 57 13.74 -47.01 20.60
CA ASP A 57 14.88 -46.10 20.49
C ASP A 57 15.02 -45.53 19.07
N ALA A 58 14.81 -46.37 18.05
CA ALA A 58 14.81 -45.96 16.65
C ALA A 58 13.69 -44.97 16.33
N ILE A 59 12.47 -45.19 16.87
CA ILE A 59 11.34 -44.26 16.72
C ILE A 59 11.66 -42.91 17.38
N ALA A 60 12.20 -42.93 18.60
CA ALA A 60 12.58 -41.70 19.30
C ALA A 60 13.66 -40.92 18.55
N ALA A 61 14.70 -41.60 18.06
CA ALA A 61 15.76 -41.00 17.25
C ALA A 61 15.22 -40.40 15.94
N ALA A 62 14.31 -41.12 15.26
CA ALA A 62 13.68 -40.65 14.04
C ALA A 62 12.79 -39.41 14.26
N GLN A 63 12.06 -39.34 15.39
CA GLN A 63 11.26 -38.17 15.76
C GLN A 63 12.14 -36.92 15.96
N VAL A 64 13.23 -37.04 16.71
CA VAL A 64 14.15 -35.92 16.97
C VAL A 64 14.78 -35.41 15.67
N GLU A 65 15.20 -36.31 14.79
CA GLU A 65 15.79 -35.94 13.50
C GLU A 65 14.74 -35.31 12.56
N ALA A 66 13.50 -35.79 12.56
CA ALA A 66 12.41 -35.19 11.80
C ALA A 66 12.08 -33.77 12.29
N GLU A 67 12.07 -33.54 13.61
CA GLU A 67 11.91 -32.20 14.17
C GLU A 67 13.07 -31.27 13.82
N ARG A 68 14.31 -31.77 13.86
CA ARG A 68 15.50 -31.01 13.44
C ARG A 68 15.37 -30.53 11.99
N ARG A 69 15.05 -31.44 11.06
CA ARG A 69 14.85 -31.09 9.64
C ARG A 69 13.72 -30.10 9.45
N ARG A 70 12.59 -30.30 10.15
CA ARG A 70 11.46 -29.37 10.10
C ARG A 70 11.86 -27.96 10.53
N ARG A 71 12.65 -27.82 11.60
CA ARG A 71 13.16 -26.51 12.04
C ARG A 71 14.10 -25.89 11.00
N GLU A 72 14.99 -26.67 10.43
CA GLU A 72 15.91 -26.21 9.37
C GLU A 72 15.17 -25.75 8.11
N GLU A 73 14.15 -26.48 7.67
CA GLU A 73 13.29 -26.12 6.55
C GLU A 73 12.47 -24.84 6.83
N GLN A 74 11.91 -24.71 8.03
CA GLN A 74 11.19 -23.51 8.46
C GLN A 74 12.11 -22.29 8.50
N GLU A 75 13.32 -22.45 9.04
CA GLU A 75 14.33 -21.39 9.05
C GLU A 75 14.78 -21.02 7.64
N ALA A 76 15.03 -22.00 6.77
CA ALA A 76 15.40 -21.77 5.38
C ALA A 76 14.31 -21.00 4.62
N THR A 77 13.05 -21.40 4.78
CA THR A 77 11.89 -20.73 4.19
C THR A 77 11.75 -19.30 4.71
N ALA A 78 11.91 -19.09 6.01
CA ALA A 78 11.88 -17.76 6.61
C ALA A 78 13.04 -16.88 6.12
N ARG A 79 14.25 -17.44 5.94
CA ARG A 79 15.40 -16.73 5.37
C ARG A 79 15.15 -16.36 3.92
N ALA A 80 14.64 -17.28 3.10
CA ALA A 80 14.28 -17.02 1.70
C ALA A 80 13.26 -15.87 1.60
N ARG A 81 12.17 -15.92 2.38
CA ARG A 81 11.17 -14.85 2.43
C ARG A 81 11.76 -13.50 2.85
N ARG A 82 12.71 -13.47 3.79
CA ARG A 82 13.40 -12.22 4.17
C ARG A 82 14.26 -11.67 3.03
N VAL A 83 14.92 -12.52 2.24
CA VAL A 83 15.70 -12.09 1.08
C VAL A 83 14.79 -11.50 0.01
N GLU A 84 13.67 -12.17 -0.29
CA GLU A 84 12.65 -11.67 -1.22
C GLU A 84 12.08 -10.32 -0.78
N LEU A 85 11.69 -10.18 0.50
CA LEU A 85 11.19 -8.92 1.03
C LEU A 85 12.23 -7.79 0.97
N ARG A 86 13.51 -8.09 1.19
CA ARG A 86 14.59 -7.11 1.03
C ARG A 86 14.77 -6.68 -0.42
N ALA A 87 14.73 -7.62 -1.36
CA ALA A 87 14.78 -7.29 -2.78
C ALA A 87 13.58 -6.41 -3.19
N HIS A 88 12.38 -6.77 -2.74
CA HIS A 88 11.17 -6.01 -3.01
C HIS A 88 11.22 -4.58 -2.43
N ILE A 89 11.80 -4.40 -1.23
CA ILE A 89 12.03 -3.06 -0.67
C ILE A 89 12.92 -2.23 -1.59
N ILE A 90 13.99 -2.80 -2.14
CA ILE A 90 14.90 -2.09 -3.06
C ILE A 90 14.14 -1.66 -4.32
N GLU A 91 13.33 -2.54 -4.91
CA GLU A 91 12.50 -2.23 -6.08
C GLU A 91 11.50 -1.10 -5.80
N VAL A 92 10.80 -1.16 -4.66
CA VAL A 92 9.84 -0.12 -4.25
C VAL A 92 10.55 1.21 -3.98
N LEU A 93 11.76 1.18 -3.40
CA LEU A 93 12.54 2.40 -3.17
C LEU A 93 13.01 3.04 -4.49
N ASP A 94 13.40 2.26 -5.49
CA ASP A 94 13.73 2.77 -6.84
C ASP A 94 12.51 3.40 -7.51
N ALA A 95 11.36 2.72 -7.47
CA ALA A 95 10.10 3.27 -7.98
C ALA A 95 9.71 4.57 -7.27
N ARG A 96 9.86 4.62 -5.94
CA ARG A 96 9.64 5.84 -5.15
C ARG A 96 10.58 6.96 -5.57
N SER A 97 11.85 6.67 -5.82
CA SER A 97 12.83 7.68 -6.26
C SER A 97 12.40 8.30 -7.59
N LYS A 98 11.96 7.49 -8.56
CA LYS A 98 11.44 7.98 -9.85
C LYS A 98 10.19 8.84 -9.66
N ALA A 99 9.24 8.38 -8.84
CA ALA A 99 8.05 9.16 -8.51
C ALA A 99 8.37 10.50 -7.85
N ILE A 100 9.42 10.58 -7.03
CA ILE A 100 9.89 11.86 -6.44
C ILE A 100 10.40 12.81 -7.52
N THR A 101 11.23 12.33 -8.45
CA THR A 101 11.74 13.16 -9.57
C THR A 101 10.60 13.66 -10.46
N GLU A 102 9.61 12.81 -10.76
CA GLU A 102 8.43 13.21 -11.51
C GLU A 102 7.59 14.24 -10.77
N ALA A 103 7.39 14.05 -9.46
CA ALA A 103 6.67 15.01 -8.63
C ALA A 103 7.38 16.36 -8.57
N GLU A 104 8.71 16.38 -8.44
CA GLU A 104 9.52 17.60 -8.47
C GLU A 104 9.36 18.34 -9.81
N LEU A 105 9.45 17.63 -10.94
CA LEU A 105 9.22 18.22 -12.26
C LEU A 105 7.80 18.78 -12.40
N ALA A 106 6.79 18.08 -11.90
CA ALA A 106 5.41 18.55 -11.91
C ALA A 106 5.24 19.84 -11.09
N VAL A 107 5.90 19.94 -9.94
CA VAL A 107 5.90 21.16 -9.11
C VAL A 107 6.58 22.33 -9.83
N TYR A 108 7.71 22.11 -10.51
CA TYR A 108 8.35 23.16 -11.33
C TYR A 108 7.46 23.62 -12.48
N LYS A 109 6.80 22.68 -13.18
CA LYS A 109 5.84 23.02 -14.24
C LYS A 109 4.65 23.82 -13.71
N LEU A 110 4.12 23.43 -12.54
CA LEU A 110 3.06 24.17 -11.88
C LEU A 110 3.51 25.59 -11.51
N ALA A 111 4.69 25.73 -10.92
CA ALA A 111 5.25 27.04 -10.55
C ALA A 111 5.39 27.95 -11.78
N SER A 112 5.92 27.43 -12.89
CA SER A 112 6.04 28.18 -14.15
C SER A 112 4.69 28.56 -14.74
N ALA A 113 3.71 27.66 -14.71
CA ALA A 113 2.35 27.97 -15.18
C ALA A 113 1.66 29.05 -14.32
N LEU A 114 1.86 29.02 -13.00
CA LEU A 114 1.34 30.05 -12.08
C LEU A 114 2.03 31.40 -12.30
N GLU A 115 3.33 31.42 -12.55
CA GLU A 115 4.05 32.65 -12.91
C GLU A 115 3.49 33.28 -14.19
N GLN A 116 3.28 32.46 -15.23
CA GLN A 116 2.69 32.92 -16.50
C GLN A 116 1.27 33.46 -16.29
N LEU A 117 0.43 32.77 -15.51
CA LEU A 117 -0.92 33.22 -15.16
C LEU A 117 -0.91 34.59 -14.46
N LEU A 118 0.02 34.80 -13.52
CA LEU A 118 0.13 36.07 -12.80
C LEU A 118 0.68 37.18 -13.71
N ALA A 119 1.63 36.86 -14.60
CA ALA A 119 2.20 37.81 -15.54
C ALA A 119 1.13 38.31 -16.54
N THR A 120 0.37 37.40 -17.14
CA THR A 120 -0.70 37.77 -18.08
C THR A 120 -1.80 38.60 -17.40
N SER A 121 -2.16 38.27 -16.15
CA SER A 121 -3.15 39.07 -15.41
C SER A 121 -2.65 40.48 -15.06
N LYS A 122 -1.35 40.63 -14.77
CA LYS A 122 -0.72 41.95 -14.58
C LYS A 122 -0.75 42.78 -15.86
N ASP A 123 -0.46 42.15 -17.00
CA ASP A 123 -0.49 42.85 -18.29
C ASP A 123 -1.90 43.30 -18.64
N VAL A 124 -2.92 42.46 -18.44
CA VAL A 124 -4.33 42.87 -18.60
C VAL A 124 -4.68 44.05 -17.70
N SER A 125 -4.28 44.01 -16.42
CA SER A 125 -4.53 45.12 -15.48
C SER A 125 -3.86 46.43 -15.94
N ARG A 126 -2.62 46.36 -16.44
CA ARG A 126 -1.92 47.53 -17.01
C ARG A 126 -2.63 48.06 -18.26
N THR A 127 -3.09 47.18 -19.14
CA THR A 127 -3.82 47.58 -20.34
C THR A 127 -5.12 48.28 -19.98
N MET A 128 -5.86 47.80 -18.98
CA MET A 128 -7.09 48.48 -18.52
C MET A 128 -6.81 49.85 -17.92
N GLN A 129 -5.76 49.98 -17.11
CA GLN A 129 -5.33 51.28 -16.58
C GLN A 129 -4.92 52.25 -17.69
N ALA A 130 -4.24 51.77 -18.73
CA ALA A 130 -3.89 52.57 -19.90
C ALA A 130 -5.12 53.05 -20.69
N LEU A 131 -6.23 52.32 -20.62
CA LEU A 131 -7.54 52.73 -21.15
C LEU A 131 -8.31 53.67 -20.21
N GLY A 132 -7.73 54.07 -19.07
CA GLY A 132 -8.39 54.90 -18.07
C GLY A 132 -9.40 54.16 -17.19
N LEU A 133 -9.46 52.83 -17.29
CA LEU A 133 -10.40 51.99 -16.56
C LEU A 133 -9.74 51.33 -15.35
N ASN A 134 -10.50 51.16 -14.27
CA ASN A 134 -10.06 50.35 -13.14
C ASN A 134 -10.09 48.86 -13.52
N ALA A 135 -9.02 48.14 -13.21
CA ALA A 135 -8.97 46.69 -13.43
C ALA A 135 -10.03 46.00 -12.54
N PRO A 136 -10.87 45.10 -13.08
CA PRO A 136 -11.82 44.34 -12.31
C PRO A 136 -11.12 43.49 -11.25
N MET A 137 -11.79 43.26 -10.12
CA MET A 137 -11.28 42.40 -9.04
C MET A 137 -11.05 40.94 -9.49
N SER A 138 -11.64 40.49 -10.60
CA SER A 138 -11.30 39.18 -11.15
C SER A 138 -9.93 39.15 -11.83
N MET A 139 -9.35 40.30 -12.19
CA MET A 139 -8.07 40.40 -12.89
C MET A 139 -6.95 40.94 -12.00
N ASP A 140 -7.27 41.36 -10.78
CA ASP A 140 -6.27 41.77 -9.82
C ASP A 140 -5.45 40.55 -9.34
N GLU A 141 -4.23 40.83 -8.85
CA GLU A 141 -3.30 39.77 -8.45
C GLU A 141 -3.87 38.90 -7.32
N ASN A 142 -4.61 39.51 -6.38
CA ASN A 142 -5.17 38.81 -5.22
C ASN A 142 -6.34 37.90 -5.59
N GLY A 143 -7.26 38.38 -6.44
CA GLY A 143 -8.38 37.63 -6.96
C GLY A 143 -7.93 36.44 -7.79
N VAL A 144 -6.94 36.63 -8.67
CA VAL A 144 -6.36 35.53 -9.47
C VAL A 144 -5.72 34.47 -8.58
N LYS A 145 -4.91 34.89 -7.58
CA LYS A 145 -4.31 33.97 -6.60
C LYS A 145 -5.36 33.19 -5.81
N LEU A 146 -6.42 33.87 -5.36
CA LEU A 146 -7.50 33.24 -4.62
C LEU A 146 -8.20 32.16 -5.47
N ARG A 147 -8.62 32.48 -6.69
CA ARG A 147 -9.30 31.51 -7.58
C ARG A 147 -8.38 30.34 -7.92
N ALA A 148 -7.13 30.62 -8.28
CA ALA A 148 -6.13 29.59 -8.55
C ALA A 148 -5.95 28.67 -7.34
N SER A 149 -5.84 29.22 -6.13
CA SER A 149 -5.69 28.44 -4.91
C SER A 149 -6.90 27.53 -4.62
N LEU A 150 -8.13 28.02 -4.83
CA LEU A 150 -9.35 27.26 -4.66
C LEU A 150 -9.47 26.11 -5.68
N ARG A 151 -9.09 26.38 -6.94
CA ARG A 151 -9.06 25.37 -8.00
C ARG A 151 -8.01 24.29 -7.74
N MET A 152 -6.79 24.70 -7.39
CA MET A 152 -5.73 23.77 -7.02
C MET A 152 -6.15 22.92 -5.82
N ALA A 153 -6.78 23.51 -4.81
CA ALA A 153 -7.27 22.78 -3.65
C ALA A 153 -8.34 21.73 -4.01
N ALA A 154 -9.25 22.06 -4.94
CA ALA A 154 -10.25 21.11 -5.43
C ALA A 154 -9.64 19.94 -6.23
N ILE A 155 -8.53 20.18 -6.94
CA ILE A 155 -7.81 19.15 -7.71
C ILE A 155 -6.93 18.28 -6.80
N LEU A 156 -6.20 18.91 -5.86
CA LEU A 156 -5.24 18.21 -4.98
C LEU A 156 -5.93 17.54 -3.78
N GLY A 157 -7.04 18.10 -3.30
CA GLY A 157 -7.77 17.61 -2.12
C GLY A 157 -8.15 16.12 -2.17
N PRO A 158 -8.69 15.59 -3.29
CA PRO A 158 -9.01 14.16 -3.41
C PRO A 158 -7.79 13.23 -3.30
N VAL A 159 -6.59 13.71 -3.64
CA VAL A 159 -5.35 12.91 -3.63
C VAL A 159 -4.59 13.07 -2.30
N CYS A 160 -4.53 14.30 -1.79
CA CYS A 160 -3.73 14.64 -0.62
C CYS A 160 -4.53 14.71 0.69
N GLY A 161 -5.86 14.69 0.63
CA GLY A 161 -6.73 15.02 1.77
C GLY A 161 -6.79 16.53 2.02
N SER A 162 -7.14 16.94 3.25
CA SER A 162 -7.23 18.36 3.64
C SER A 162 -5.88 19.08 3.73
N SER A 163 -4.78 18.33 3.80
CA SER A 163 -3.43 18.89 3.87
C SER A 163 -2.39 17.91 3.33
N PHE A 164 -1.33 18.45 2.74
CA PHE A 164 -0.11 17.72 2.40
C PHE A 164 1.05 18.23 3.25
N GLY A 165 1.31 17.56 4.38
CA GLY A 165 2.28 18.03 5.37
C GLY A 165 1.89 19.40 5.93
N ARG A 166 2.70 20.43 5.64
CA ARG A 166 2.43 21.83 6.06
C ARG A 166 1.61 22.63 5.05
N ILE A 167 1.32 22.08 3.86
CA ILE A 167 0.47 22.71 2.87
C ILE A 167 -0.97 22.38 3.21
N SER A 168 -1.81 23.40 3.41
CA SER A 168 -3.24 23.24 3.69
C SER A 168 -4.06 23.56 2.46
N PHE A 169 -5.09 22.74 2.20
CA PHE A 169 -6.02 22.96 1.09
C PHE A 169 -7.37 23.43 1.63
N PRO A 170 -7.88 24.60 1.21
CA PRO A 170 -9.23 25.00 1.57
C PRO A 170 -10.25 23.98 1.05
N VAL A 171 -11.17 23.55 1.94
CA VAL A 171 -12.21 22.59 1.58
C VAL A 171 -13.28 23.30 0.74
N ALA A 172 -13.44 22.89 -0.51
CA ALA A 172 -14.61 23.24 -1.29
C ALA A 172 -15.83 22.46 -0.76
N ARG A 173 -16.88 23.16 -0.34
CA ARG A 173 -18.14 22.54 0.09
C ARG A 173 -19.21 22.76 -0.98
N GLY A 174 -19.66 21.68 -1.61
CA GLY A 174 -20.73 21.72 -2.61
C GLY A 174 -20.24 21.95 -4.05
N PRO A 175 -21.15 22.23 -5.00
CA PRO A 175 -20.83 22.31 -6.42
C PRO A 175 -20.12 23.61 -6.83
N HIS A 176 -19.97 24.56 -5.91
CA HIS A 176 -19.37 25.87 -6.17
C HIS A 176 -18.20 26.13 -5.22
N LEU A 177 -17.20 26.84 -5.72
CA LEU A 177 -16.09 27.39 -4.94
C LEU A 177 -16.53 28.66 -4.20
N ALA A 178 -15.73 29.06 -3.20
CA ALA A 178 -16.00 30.25 -2.39
C ALA A 178 -16.01 31.57 -3.19
N ASP A 179 -15.43 31.57 -4.40
CA ASP A 179 -15.46 32.69 -5.35
C ASP A 179 -16.73 32.73 -6.23
N GLY A 180 -17.64 31.76 -6.03
CA GLY A 180 -18.88 31.57 -6.77
C GLY A 180 -18.72 30.80 -8.08
N THR A 181 -17.51 30.35 -8.44
CA THR A 181 -17.31 29.58 -9.68
C THR A 181 -17.68 28.11 -9.51
N SER A 182 -18.18 27.48 -10.58
CA SER A 182 -18.65 26.10 -10.56
C SER A 182 -17.49 25.10 -10.65
N LEU A 183 -17.48 24.08 -9.79
CA LEU A 183 -16.54 22.96 -9.86
C LEU A 183 -16.82 22.00 -11.02
N LEU A 184 -18.01 22.07 -11.61
CA LEU A 184 -18.41 21.21 -12.74
C LEU A 184 -17.78 21.67 -14.06
N ASP A 185 -17.44 22.96 -14.14
CA ASP A 185 -16.82 23.54 -15.32
C ASP A 185 -15.30 23.42 -15.23
N SER A 186 -14.65 23.37 -16.40
CA SER A 186 -13.20 23.48 -16.46
C SER A 186 -12.74 24.80 -15.85
N TRP A 187 -11.50 24.83 -15.32
CA TRP A 187 -10.96 26.08 -14.77
C TRP A 187 -10.99 27.20 -15.83
N HIS A 188 -10.58 26.90 -17.06
CA HIS A 188 -10.65 27.84 -18.17
C HIS A 188 -12.05 28.44 -18.36
N ASP A 189 -13.09 27.61 -18.42
CA ASP A 189 -14.45 28.08 -18.73
C ASP A 189 -15.05 28.87 -17.58
N SER A 190 -14.82 28.43 -16.34
CA SER A 190 -15.22 29.18 -15.15
C SER A 190 -14.55 30.55 -15.05
N ASP A 191 -13.26 30.63 -15.38
CA ASP A 191 -12.52 31.89 -15.36
C ASP A 191 -12.99 32.82 -16.47
N ALA A 192 -13.21 32.28 -17.69
CA ALA A 192 -13.74 33.03 -18.82
C ALA A 192 -15.13 33.63 -18.51
N LEU A 193 -16.04 32.87 -17.89
CA LEU A 193 -17.36 33.38 -17.49
C LEU A 193 -17.27 34.50 -16.45
N LYS A 194 -16.39 34.33 -15.45
CA LYS A 194 -16.19 35.34 -14.41
C LYS A 194 -15.59 36.62 -14.99
N ILE A 195 -14.57 36.48 -15.83
CA ILE A 195 -13.92 37.57 -16.55
C ILE A 195 -14.91 38.29 -17.44
N ALA A 196 -15.69 37.58 -18.27
CA ALA A 196 -16.68 38.19 -19.15
C ALA A 196 -17.74 38.98 -18.35
N SER A 197 -18.23 38.41 -17.24
CA SER A 197 -19.16 39.09 -16.34
C SER A 197 -18.57 40.39 -15.79
N ASP A 198 -17.31 40.38 -15.38
CA ASP A 198 -16.69 41.54 -14.74
C ASP A 198 -16.23 42.60 -15.75
N ILE A 199 -15.72 42.20 -16.92
CA ILE A 199 -15.43 43.11 -18.04
C ILE A 199 -16.71 43.83 -18.46
N SER A 200 -17.84 43.11 -18.59
CA SER A 200 -19.11 43.71 -19.03
C SER A 200 -19.62 44.81 -18.11
N LYS A 201 -19.24 44.79 -16.82
CA LYS A 201 -19.59 45.83 -15.84
C LYS A 201 -18.71 47.07 -15.96
N VAL A 202 -17.48 46.91 -16.44
CA VAL A 202 -16.50 47.99 -16.56
C VAL A 202 -16.60 48.66 -17.93
N ILE A 203 -16.78 47.88 -18.99
CA ILE A 203 -16.92 48.36 -20.38
C ILE A 203 -18.42 48.49 -20.72
N THR A 204 -19.14 49.33 -19.99
CA THR A 204 -20.49 49.78 -20.38
C THR A 204 -20.41 51.15 -21.05
N PRO A 205 -21.33 51.47 -22.00
CA PRO A 205 -21.35 52.77 -22.68
C PRO A 205 -21.55 53.96 -21.72
N GLU A 206 -22.10 53.74 -20.52
CA GLU A 206 -22.22 54.77 -19.48
C GLU A 206 -20.89 55.13 -18.79
N ASN A 207 -19.89 54.23 -18.82
CA ASN A 207 -18.56 54.47 -18.23
C ASN A 207 -17.52 54.92 -19.28
N ASN A 208 -17.87 54.92 -20.56
CA ASN A 208 -17.07 55.47 -21.65
C ASN A 208 -17.42 56.96 -21.82
N HIS A 209 -16.99 57.81 -20.88
CA HIS A 209 -17.03 59.25 -21.08
C HIS A 209 -15.77 59.70 -21.82
N GLU A 210 -15.93 60.05 -23.10
CA GLU A 210 -15.04 60.99 -23.80
C GLU A 210 -15.19 62.41 -23.23
#